data_AF-A0A3D5SMJ6-F1
#
_entry.id   AF-A0A3D5SMJ6-F1
#
_cell.length_a   1.000
_cell.length_b   1.000
_cell.length_c   1.000
_cell.angle_alpha   90.00
_cell.angle_beta   90.00
_cell.angle_gamma   90.00
#
_symmetry.space_group_name_H-M   'P 1'
#
loop_
_entity.id
_entity.type
_entity.pdbx_description
1 polymer ?
#
loop_
_entity_poly.entity_id
_entity_poly.type
_entity_poly.pdbx_seq_one_letter_code
_entity_poly.pdbx_strand_id
1 'polypeptide(L)' 'NFLVKINANIGNSAVLSSIDDEVEKMRWAVKCGSDTVMDLSTGKNIHATREWITRNSPVPI' A
#
# COMPACT_ATOMS: atom_id res chain seq x y z
N ASN A 1 22.48 -2.09 16.31
CA ASN A 1 21.49 -3.12 15.89
C ASN A 1 20.11 -2.51 15.91
N PHE A 2 19.33 -2.69 14.83
CA PHE A 2 17.96 -2.16 14.68
C PHE A 2 16.94 -3.26 14.98
N LEU A 3 15.68 -2.90 15.30
CA LEU A 3 14.61 -3.89 15.49
C LEU A 3 14.28 -4.59 14.16
N VAL A 4 13.82 -5.84 14.21
CA VAL A 4 13.20 -6.52 13.06
C VAL A 4 12.03 -5.68 12.54
N LYS A 5 11.79 -5.76 11.23
CA LYS A 5 10.80 -4.97 10.50
C LYS A 5 9.87 -5.88 9.71
N ILE A 6 8.64 -5.42 9.46
CA ILE A 6 7.63 -6.15 8.69
C ILE A 6 7.13 -5.32 7.50
N ASN A 7 6.77 -6.03 6.44
CA ASN A 7 6.21 -5.46 5.21
C ASN A 7 4.79 -5.99 4.97
N ALA A 8 3.88 -5.11 4.54
CA ALA A 8 2.55 -5.48 4.09
C ALA A 8 2.40 -5.30 2.58
N ASN A 9 1.92 -6.34 1.90
CA ASN A 9 1.60 -6.25 0.47
C ASN A 9 0.16 -5.81 0.27
N ILE A 10 -0.03 -4.77 -0.52
CA ILE A 10 -1.33 -4.30 -1.00
C ILE A 10 -1.30 -4.28 -2.54
N GLY A 11 -2.38 -3.83 -3.17
CA GLY A 11 -2.45 -3.69 -4.61
C GLY A 11 -3.79 -4.15 -5.17
N ASN A 12 -4.19 -3.50 -6.26
CA ASN A 12 -5.39 -3.85 -6.98
C ASN A 12 -5.14 -5.03 -7.93
N SER A 13 -6.23 -5.67 -8.36
CA SER A 13 -6.20 -6.74 -9.35
C SER A 13 -7.08 -6.38 -10.54
N ALA A 14 -7.00 -7.17 -11.61
CA ALA A 14 -7.90 -7.02 -12.75
C ALA A 14 -9.39 -7.25 -12.39
N VAL A 15 -9.66 -7.91 -11.26
CA VAL A 15 -11.00 -8.35 -10.86
C VAL A 15 -11.59 -7.48 -9.75
N LEU A 16 -10.75 -6.91 -8.88
CA LEU A 16 -11.19 -6.22 -7.67
C LEU A 16 -10.23 -5.10 -7.26
N SER A 17 -10.81 -4.09 -6.60
CA SER A 17 -10.20 -2.98 -5.85
C SER A 17 -10.15 -1.63 -6.59
N SER A 18 -10.43 -0.57 -5.83
CA SER A 18 -10.36 0.83 -6.24
C SER A 18 -9.16 1.55 -5.62
N ILE A 19 -8.88 2.78 -6.06
CA ILE A 19 -7.82 3.61 -5.47
C ILE A 19 -8.07 3.84 -3.97
N ASP A 20 -9.32 4.14 -3.59
CA ASP A 20 -9.69 4.42 -2.20
C ASP A 20 -9.48 3.19 -1.31
N ASP A 21 -9.81 2.00 -1.81
CA ASP A 21 -9.59 0.74 -1.09
C ASP A 21 -8.09 0.47 -0.85
N GLU A 22 -7.22 0.76 -1.82
CA GLU A 22 -5.77 0.59 -1.64
C GLU A 22 -5.18 1.60 -0.65
N VAL A 23 -5.66 2.85 -0.68
CA VAL A 23 -5.23 3.87 0.28
C VAL A 23 -5.67 3.47 1.69
N GLU A 24 -6.88 2.95 1.86
CA GLU A 24 -7.37 2.51 3.16
C GLU A 24 -6.63 1.26 3.66
N LYS A 25 -6.35 0.30 2.78
CA LYS A 25 -5.49 -0.85 3.11
C LYS A 25 -4.10 -0.43 3.57
N MET A 26 -3.47 0.55 2.91
CA MET A 26 -2.18 1.12 3.33
C MET A 26 -2.28 1.72 4.75
N ARG A 27 -3.28 2.59 5.00
CA ARG A 27 -3.49 3.21 6.31
C ARG A 27 -3.69 2.17 7.41
N TRP A 28 -4.47 1.13 7.12
CA TRP A 28 -4.73 0.06 8.06
C TRP A 28 -3.47 -0.78 8.34
N ALA A 29 -2.69 -1.10 7.31
CA ALA A 29 -1.42 -1.82 7.46
C ALA A 29 -0.45 -1.05 8.38
N VAL A 30 -0.28 0.25 8.14
CA VAL A 30 0.57 1.11 8.98
C VAL A 30 0.02 1.18 10.42
N LYS A 31 -1.30 1.34 10.59
CA LYS A 31 -1.95 1.35 11.91
C LYS A 31 -1.73 0.03 12.67
N CYS A 32 -1.67 -1.09 11.96
CA CYS A 32 -1.39 -2.41 12.52
C CYS A 32 0.11 -2.69 12.71
N GLY A 33 1.00 -1.74 12.42
CA GLY A 33 2.43 -1.84 12.70
C GLY A 33 3.31 -2.21 11.51
N SER A 34 2.83 -2.07 10.28
CA SER A 34 3.67 -2.29 9.09
C SER A 34 4.75 -1.22 8.98
N ASP A 35 6.01 -1.64 8.87
CA ASP A 35 7.16 -0.72 8.75
C ASP A 35 7.39 -0.26 7.32
N THR A 36 6.99 -1.08 6.34
CA THR A 36 6.96 -0.77 4.91
C THR A 36 5.67 -1.32 4.29
N VAL A 37 5.27 -0.77 3.16
CA VAL A 37 4.16 -1.30 2.36
C VAL A 37 4.65 -1.48 0.94
N MET A 38 4.15 -2.48 0.20
CA MET A 38 4.47 -2.65 -1.22
C MET A 38 3.20 -2.65 -2.05
N ASP A 39 3.13 -1.77 -3.05
CA ASP A 39 2.06 -1.75 -4.04
C ASP A 39 2.34 -2.76 -5.17
N LEU A 40 1.68 -3.91 -5.11
CA LEU A 40 1.73 -4.99 -6.10
C LEU A 40 0.54 -4.95 -7.07
N SER A 41 -0.02 -3.77 -7.32
CA SER A 41 -1.14 -3.59 -8.24
C SER A 41 -0.88 -4.16 -9.64
N THR A 42 -1.84 -4.92 -10.16
CA THR A 42 -1.83 -5.53 -11.51
C THR A 42 -3.06 -5.18 -12.34
N GLY A 43 -4.01 -4.44 -11.76
CA GLY A 43 -5.26 -4.03 -12.39
C GLY A 43 -5.13 -2.75 -13.20
N LYS A 44 -6.25 -2.03 -13.34
CA LYS A 44 -6.27 -0.73 -14.02
C LYS A 44 -5.74 0.38 -13.10
N ASN A 45 -5.36 1.51 -13.70
CA ASN A 45 -4.97 2.73 -12.99
C ASN A 45 -3.75 2.60 -12.05
N ILE A 46 -2.84 1.65 -12.30
CA ILE A 46 -1.66 1.38 -11.44
C ILE A 46 -0.90 2.66 -11.06
N HIS A 47 -0.61 3.53 -12.03
CA HIS A 47 0.11 4.78 -11.77
C HIS A 47 -0.66 5.75 -10.86
N ALA A 48 -1.97 5.89 -11.07
CA ALA A 48 -2.80 6.75 -10.25
C ALA A 48 -2.92 6.19 -8.82
N THR A 49 -3.20 4.89 -8.68
CA THR A 49 -3.22 4.19 -7.40
C THR A 49 -1.93 4.41 -6.63
N ARG A 50 -0.78 4.21 -7.28
CA ARG A 50 0.53 4.39 -6.66
C ARG A 50 0.81 5.82 -6.22
N GLU A 51 0.49 6.82 -7.06
CA GLU A 51 0.65 8.24 -6.68
C GLU A 51 -0.15 8.57 -5.42
N TRP A 52 -1.40 8.09 -5.34
CA TRP A 52 -2.23 8.27 -4.15
C TRP A 52 -1.63 7.58 -2.91
N ILE A 53 -1.14 6.35 -3.03
CA ILE A 53 -0.48 5.63 -1.94
C ILE A 53 0.77 6.40 -1.49
N THR A 54 1.69 6.76 -2.40
CA THR A 54 2.95 7.42 -2.06
C THR A 54 2.73 8.79 -1.42
N ARG A 55 1.73 9.55 -1.85
CA ARG A 55 1.40 10.87 -1.25
C ARG A 55 0.77 10.78 0.13
N ASN A 56 0.17 9.63 0.48
CA ASN A 56 -0.51 9.42 1.75
C ASN A 56 0.29 8.51 2.72
N SER A 57 1.38 7.90 2.27
CA SER A 57 2.14 6.95 3.08
C SER A 57 3.14 7.66 3.99
N PRO A 58 3.13 7.37 5.31
CA PRO A 58 4.18 7.80 6.22
C PRO A 58 5.37 6.82 6.27
N VAL A 59 5.29 5.68 5.56
CA VAL A 59 6.31 4.61 5.54
C VAL A 59 6.84 4.39 4.12
N PRO A 60 8.02 3.74 3.95
CA PRO A 60 8.51 3.35 2.62
C PRO A 60 7.47 2.53 1.85
N ILE A 61 7.32 2.87 0.56
CA ILE A 61 6.46 2.21 -0.43
C ILE A 61 7.32 1.41 -1.43
#